data_AF-A0A4W5PW42-F1
#
_entry.id   AF-A0A4W5PW42-F1
#
_cell.length_a   1.000
_cell.length_b   1.000
_cell.length_c   1.000
_cell.angle_alpha   90.00
_cell.angle_beta   90.00
_cell.angle_gamma   90.00
#
_symmetry.space_group_name_H-M   'P 1'
#
loop_
_entity.id
_entity.type
_entity.pdbx_description
1 polymer ?
#
loop_
_entity_poly.entity_id
_entity_poly.type
_entity_poly.pdbx_seq_one_letter_code
_entity_poly.pdbx_strand_id
1 'polypeptide(L)'
;MTDRRCYEQATAMGLPAYYRGFVSSKIQTINKDLVPQRFRQSYPITNLRGDILFSNYKSIFTGGGGKFPSNIPIYSFDGRDVMADPFWSVCMCVCV
;
A
#
# COMPACT_ATOMS: atom_id res chain seq x y z
N MET A 1 3.41 -11.03 11.14
CA MET A 1 2.00 -11.47 10.97
C MET A 1 1.34 -10.78 9.78
N THR A 2 1.47 -9.47 9.62
CA THR A 2 0.92 -8.69 8.50
C THR A 2 1.48 -9.10 7.13
N ASP A 3 2.80 -9.22 6.99
CA ASP A 3 3.44 -9.62 5.72
C ASP A 3 2.94 -10.97 5.19
N ARG A 4 2.72 -11.93 6.09
CA ARG A 4 2.18 -13.25 5.71
C ARG A 4 0.78 -13.13 5.09
N ARG A 5 -0.07 -12.26 5.64
CA ARG A 5 -1.42 -12.03 5.09
C ARG A 5 -1.36 -11.37 3.72
N CYS A 6 -0.46 -10.40 3.53
CA CYS A 6 -0.22 -9.80 2.22
C CYS A 6 0.24 -10.84 1.20
N TYR A 7 1.19 -11.71 1.57
CA TYR A 7 1.66 -12.81 0.74
C TYR A 7 0.55 -13.78 0.34
N GLU A 8 -0.23 -14.25 1.32
CA GLU A 8 -1.32 -15.22 1.11
C GLU A 8 -2.40 -14.66 0.18
N GLN A 9 -2.84 -13.41 0.41
CA GLN A 9 -3.89 -12.80 -0.40
C GLN A 9 -3.42 -12.45 -1.81
N ALA A 10 -2.21 -11.91 -1.96
CA ALA A 10 -1.66 -11.61 -3.28
C ALA A 10 -1.50 -12.89 -4.12
N THR A 11 -0.95 -13.95 -3.53
CA THR A 11 -0.75 -15.23 -4.21
C THR A 11 -2.09 -15.87 -4.61
N ALA A 12 -3.10 -15.80 -3.73
CA ALA A 12 -4.44 -16.32 -4.02
C ALA A 12 -5.11 -15.62 -5.22
N MET A 13 -4.73 -14.36 -5.49
CA MET A 13 -5.25 -13.57 -6.61
C MET A 13 -4.32 -13.57 -7.84
N GLY A 14 -3.25 -14.37 -7.83
CA GLY A 14 -2.28 -14.44 -8.94
C GLY A 14 -1.39 -13.20 -9.08
N LEU A 15 -1.29 -12.38 -8.03
CA LEU A 15 -0.44 -11.19 -8.00
C LEU A 15 0.97 -11.54 -7.51
N PRO A 16 1.98 -10.69 -7.79
CA PRO A 16 3.35 -10.96 -7.37
C PRO A 16 3.47 -11.14 -5.86
N ALA A 17 4.14 -12.21 -5.42
CA ALA A 17 4.18 -12.59 -4.00
C ALA A 17 5.20 -11.81 -3.14
N TYR A 18 5.50 -10.55 -3.50
CA TYR A 18 6.45 -9.69 -2.77
C TYR A 18 5.79 -8.57 -1.96
N TYR A 19 4.45 -8.53 -1.89
CA TYR A 19 3.72 -7.54 -1.10
C TYR A 19 4.06 -7.64 0.39
N ARG A 20 4.29 -6.49 1.01
CA ARG A 20 4.59 -6.36 2.44
C ARG A 20 3.57 -5.46 3.14
N GLY A 21 3.37 -5.68 4.43
CA GLY A 21 2.45 -4.89 5.23
C GLY A 21 2.91 -3.45 5.36
N PHE A 22 2.09 -2.51 4.91
CA PHE A 22 2.28 -1.07 5.12
C PHE A 22 1.79 -0.68 6.53
N VAL A 23 2.49 -1.14 7.55
CA VAL A 23 2.14 -0.90 8.96
C VAL A 23 3.41 -0.57 9.74
N SER A 24 3.39 0.52 10.50
CA SER A 24 4.50 0.83 11.41
C SER A 24 4.39 0.00 12.68
N SER A 25 5.51 -0.56 13.14
CA SER A 25 5.61 -1.28 14.42
C SER A 25 6.81 -0.78 15.22
N LYS A 26 7.01 -1.29 16.45
CA LYS A 26 8.18 -0.95 17.27
C LYS A 26 9.52 -1.29 16.60
N ILE A 27 9.52 -2.23 15.65
CA ILE A 27 10.73 -2.78 15.03
C ILE A 27 10.89 -2.28 13.59
N GLN A 28 9.79 -2.18 12.84
CA GLN A 28 9.81 -1.72 11.45
C GLN A 28 9.23 -0.32 11.33
N THR A 29 10.05 0.61 10.88
CA THR A 29 9.60 1.95 10.49
C THR A 29 9.33 1.93 8.99
N ILE A 30 8.05 2.04 8.61
CA ILE A 30 7.61 1.95 7.22
C ILE A 30 8.46 2.81 6.28
N ASN A 31 8.76 4.05 6.66
CA ASN A 31 9.54 4.99 5.87
C ASN A 31 10.96 4.51 5.45
N LYS A 32 11.56 3.56 6.18
CA LYS A 32 12.94 3.12 6.00
C LYS A 32 13.04 1.65 5.56
N ASP A 33 12.22 0.76 6.11
CA ASP A 33 12.48 -0.68 6.00
C ASP A 33 11.75 -1.34 4.82
N LEU A 34 10.69 -0.68 4.32
CA LEU A 34 9.77 -1.28 3.36
C LEU A 34 10.21 -1.12 1.90
N VAL A 35 10.93 -0.04 1.56
CA VAL A 35 11.45 0.20 0.21
C VAL A 35 12.94 0.53 0.26
N PRO A 36 13.81 -0.18 -0.49
CA PRO A 36 15.24 0.13 -0.57
C PRO A 36 15.49 1.58 -0.98
N GLN A 37 16.47 2.24 -0.35
CA GLN A 37 16.74 3.67 -0.55
C GLN A 37 16.86 4.07 -2.03
N ARG A 38 17.51 3.26 -2.85
CA ARG A 38 17.71 3.48 -4.30
C ARG A 38 16.41 3.59 -5.10
N PHE A 39 15.30 3.05 -4.60
CA PHE A 39 14.02 3.02 -5.29
C PHE A 39 13.01 4.05 -4.77
N ARG A 40 13.30 4.69 -3.63
CA ARG A 40 12.31 5.56 -2.95
C ARG A 40 11.93 6.82 -3.72
N GLN A 41 12.71 7.22 -4.73
CA GLN A 41 12.47 8.43 -5.53
C GLN A 41 12.19 8.11 -7.01
N SER A 42 12.37 6.85 -7.42
CA SER A 42 12.44 6.48 -8.83
C SER A 42 11.14 5.92 -9.39
N TYR A 43 10.26 5.40 -8.53
CA TYR A 43 9.04 4.72 -8.96
C TYR A 43 7.80 5.37 -8.35
N PRO A 44 6.74 5.61 -9.15
CA PRO A 44 5.46 6.02 -8.64
C PRO A 44 4.80 4.89 -7.85
N ILE A 45 3.96 5.26 -6.87
CA ILE A 45 3.14 4.32 -6.11
C ILE A 45 1.75 4.33 -6.73
N THR A 46 1.28 3.16 -7.18
CA THR A 46 0.02 3.00 -7.88
C THR A 46 -0.97 2.12 -7.11
N ASN A 47 -2.26 2.20 -7.46
CA ASN A 47 -3.25 1.21 -7.04
C ASN A 47 -3.17 -0.08 -7.89
N LEU A 48 -4.07 -1.04 -7.65
CA LEU A 48 -4.14 -2.32 -8.38
C LEU A 48 -4.39 -2.16 -9.89
N ARG A 49 -4.97 -1.03 -10.32
CA ARG A 49 -5.27 -0.72 -11.73
C ARG A 49 -4.19 0.11 -12.41
N GLY A 50 -3.14 0.51 -11.68
CA GLY A 50 -2.05 1.33 -12.20
C GLY A 50 -2.27 2.84 -12.06
N ASP A 51 -3.36 3.30 -11.42
CA ASP A 51 -3.56 4.72 -11.15
C ASP A 51 -2.56 5.21 -10.10
N ILE A 52 -1.92 6.35 -10.35
CA ILE A 52 -0.88 6.89 -9.47
C ILE A 52 -1.51 7.52 -8.22
N LEU A 53 -1.17 6.97 -7.06
CA LEU A 53 -1.54 7.51 -5.75
C LEU A 53 -0.49 8.51 -5.25
N PHE A 54 0.79 8.21 -5.46
CA PHE A 54 1.91 9.06 -5.05
C PHE A 54 2.99 9.09 -6.12
N SER A 55 3.65 10.24 -6.28
CA SER A 55 4.74 10.40 -7.26
C SER A 55 5.95 9.52 -6.94
N ASN A 56 6.22 9.26 -5.66
CA ASN A 56 7.21 8.29 -5.22
C ASN A 56 7.01 7.88 -3.75
N TYR A 57 7.82 6.93 -3.28
CA TYR A 57 7.73 6.46 -1.89
C TYR A 57 8.05 7.57 -0.87
N LYS A 58 9.01 8.45 -1.17
CA LYS A 58 9.40 9.54 -0.27
C LYS A 58 8.27 10.57 -0.11
N SER A 59 7.45 10.79 -1.14
CA SER A 59 6.37 11.79 -1.08
C SER A 59 5.29 11.46 -0.04
N ILE A 60 5.13 10.17 0.32
CA ILE A 60 4.20 9.73 1.37
C ILE A 60 4.58 10.34 2.73
N PHE A 61 5.87 10.50 3.00
CA PHE A 61 6.41 10.86 4.33
C PHE A 61 6.89 12.31 4.43
N THR A 62 6.31 13.22 3.64
CA THR A 62 6.69 14.64 3.59
C THR A 62 6.14 15.49 4.75
N GLY A 63 5.48 14.87 5.73
CA GLY A 63 4.84 15.57 6.86
C GLY A 63 3.41 16.03 6.59
N GLY A 64 2.91 15.94 5.35
CA GLY A 64 1.53 16.28 4.97
C GLY A 64 0.48 15.19 5.26
N GLY A 65 0.84 14.13 5.99
CA GLY A 65 -0.05 13.01 6.30
C GLY A 65 -0.29 12.03 5.14
N GLY A 66 0.51 12.07 4.07
CA GLY A 66 0.37 11.14 2.95
C GLY A 66 -0.95 11.31 2.19
N LYS A 67 -1.37 12.56 1.93
CA LYS A 67 -2.56 12.84 1.13
C LYS A 67 -2.40 12.32 -0.30
N PHE A 68 -3.38 11.55 -0.75
CA PHE A 68 -3.53 11.11 -2.13
C PHE A 68 -4.85 11.68 -2.71
N PRO A 69 -5.03 11.68 -4.03
CA PRO A 69 -6.24 12.21 -4.65
C PRO A 69 -7.46 11.40 -4.23
N SER A 70 -8.47 12.05 -3.64
CA SER A 70 -9.67 11.36 -3.12
C SER A 70 -10.58 10.79 -4.20
N ASN A 71 -10.36 11.15 -5.46
CA ASN A 71 -11.06 10.61 -6.62
C ASN A 71 -10.42 9.33 -7.17
N ILE A 72 -9.26 8.91 -6.65
CA ILE A 72 -8.59 7.69 -7.07
C ILE A 72 -8.89 6.58 -6.05
N PRO A 73 -9.61 5.52 -6.44
CA PRO A 73 -9.99 4.44 -5.55
C PRO A 73 -8.78 3.58 -5.16
N ILE A 74 -8.85 3.05 -3.94
CA ILE A 74 -7.91 2.05 -3.44
C ILE A 74 -8.60 0.70 -3.52
N TYR A 75 -7.95 -0.23 -4.23
CA TYR A 75 -8.49 -1.56 -4.43
C TYR A 75 -7.90 -2.57 -3.45
N SER A 76 -8.75 -3.46 -2.93
CA SER A 76 -8.32 -4.71 -2.31
C SER A 76 -7.76 -5.67 -3.36
N PHE A 77 -7.09 -6.74 -2.93
CA PHE A 77 -6.52 -7.74 -3.85
C PHE A 77 -7.56 -8.42 -4.75
N ASP A 78 -8.81 -8.54 -4.28
CA ASP A 78 -9.95 -9.04 -5.04
C ASP A 78 -10.66 -7.96 -5.88
N GLY A 79 -10.09 -6.76 -5.97
CA GLY A 79 -10.50 -5.71 -6.91
C GLY A 79 -11.66 -4.83 -6.47
N ARG A 80 -12.04 -4.87 -5.18
CA ARG A 80 -13.12 -4.04 -4.63
C ARG A 80 -12.58 -2.70 -4.17
N ASP A 81 -13.34 -1.64 -4.41
CA ASP A 81 -13.00 -0.30 -3.93
C ASP A 81 -13.25 -0.24 -2.43
N VAL A 82 -12.17 -0.15 -1.68
CA VAL A 82 -12.20 -0.23 -0.23
C VAL A 82 -12.85 0.99 0.41
N MET A 83 -12.83 2.14 -0.26
CA MET A 83 -13.45 3.37 0.25
C MET A 83 -14.98 3.36 0.07
N ALA A 84 -15.49 2.54 -0.85
CA ALA A 84 -16.92 2.40 -1.14
C ALA A 84 -17.53 1.11 -0.56
N ASP A 85 -16.71 0.11 -0.24
CA ASP A 85 -17.18 -1.19 0.25
C ASP A 85 -17.58 -1.12 1.75
N PRO A 86 -18.86 -1.38 2.11
CA PRO A 86 -19.33 -1.32 3.49
C PRO A 86 -18.72 -2.39 4.41
N PHE A 87 -18.15 -3.46 3.85
CA PHE A 87 -17.40 -4.47 4.61
C PHE A 87 -16.12 -3.91 5.22
N TRP A 88 -15.66 -2.73 4.76
CA TRP A 88 -14.42 -2.13 5.21
C TRP A 88 -14.61 -1.00 6.22
N SER A 89 -15.13 -1.35 7.40
CA SER A 89 -15.76 -0.34 8.25
C SER A 89 -14.81 0.49 9.12
N VAL A 90 -13.57 0.08 9.45
CA VAL A 90 -12.76 0.87 10.42
C VAL A 90 -11.24 0.65 10.50
N CYS A 91 -10.64 -0.41 9.95
CA CYS A 91 -9.17 -0.60 10.06
C CYS A 91 -8.60 -1.25 8.80
N MET A 92 -7.81 -0.49 8.03
CA MET A 92 -7.22 -0.94 6.78
C MET A 92 -5.75 -1.33 6.98
N CYS A 93 -5.43 -2.62 6.81
CA CYS A 93 -4.05 -3.05 6.61
C CYS A 93 -3.75 -2.99 5.12
N VAL A 94 -3.00 -1.97 4.71
CA VAL A 94 -2.58 -1.81 3.31
C VAL A 94 -1.33 -2.66 3.06
N CYS A 95 -1.21 -3.26 1.89
CA CYS A 95 0.00 -3.93 1.44
C CYS A 95 0.63 -3.13 0.30
N VAL A 96 1.96 -3.03 0.27
CA VAL A 96 2.72 -2.34 -0.79
C VAL A 96 3.85 -3.21 -1.34
#